data_AF-A0A1C3NWH7-F1
#
_entry.id   AF-A0A1C3NWH7-F1
#
_cell.length_a   1.000
_cell.length_b   1.000
_cell.length_c   1.000
_cell.angle_alpha   90.00
_cell.angle_beta   90.00
_cell.angle_gamma   90.00
#
_symmetry.space_group_name_H-M   'P 1'
#
loop_
_entity.id
_entity.type
_entity.pdbx_description
1 polymer ?
#
loop_
_entity_poly.entity_id
_entity_poly.type
_entity_poly.pdbx_seq_one_letter_code
_entity_poly.pdbx_strand_id
1 'polypeptide(L)'
;MTVGFYTSETIASGHLTGVYKNMRTGVLSLVFRCAALAHTETTPSAETPEVMWLPFTDALSCVHPVYAIRIADAFRPDGPFVRLHDGDRLLVG
;
A
#
# COMPACT_ATOMS: atom_id res chain seq x y z
N MET A 1 0.92 -11.84 8.12
CA MET A 1 1.10 -11.26 6.78
C MET A 1 1.42 -9.79 6.99
N THR A 2 2.44 -9.32 6.28
CA THR A 2 3.24 -8.17 6.68
C THR A 2 3.35 -7.21 5.50
N VAL A 3 3.31 -5.90 5.74
CA VAL A 3 3.33 -4.87 4.70
C VAL A 3 4.72 -4.22 4.65
N GLY A 4 5.29 -4.06 3.46
CA GLY A 4 6.58 -3.40 3.23
C GLY A 4 6.43 -2.11 2.43
N PHE A 5 7.26 -1.11 2.74
CA PHE A 5 7.31 0.17 2.04
C PHE A 5 8.71 0.32 1.41
N TYR A 6 8.78 0.28 0.08
CA TYR A 6 9.92 0.58 -0.80
C TYR A 6 11.30 0.04 -0.39
N THR A 7 11.72 -1.08 -0.98
CA THR A 7 13.04 -1.70 -0.76
C THR A 7 13.60 -2.31 -2.04
N SER A 8 14.93 -2.45 -2.12
CA SER A 8 15.69 -3.21 -3.13
C SER A 8 15.49 -4.74 -3.02
N GLU A 9 14.38 -5.16 -2.45
CA GLU A 9 14.06 -6.54 -2.15
C GLU A 9 13.50 -7.24 -3.39
N THR A 10 13.88 -8.50 -3.57
CA THR A 10 13.30 -9.30 -4.65
C THR A 10 11.90 -9.72 -4.24
N ILE A 11 10.91 -9.23 -4.97
CA ILE A 11 9.50 -9.58 -4.79
C ILE A 11 9.00 -10.44 -5.95
N ALA A 12 8.14 -11.40 -5.65
CA ALA A 12 7.29 -12.00 -6.65
C ALA A 12 6.16 -11.01 -6.96
N SER A 13 6.00 -10.68 -8.24
CA SER A 13 4.85 -9.90 -8.69
C SER A 13 3.57 -10.66 -8.37
N GLY A 14 2.60 -9.97 -7.79
CA GLY A 14 1.24 -10.48 -7.70
C GLY A 14 0.27 -9.62 -8.48
N HIS A 15 -1.01 -9.73 -8.13
CA HIS A 15 -2.08 -9.11 -8.90
C HIS A 15 -2.38 -7.68 -8.41
N LEU A 16 -2.95 -6.88 -9.32
CA LEU A 16 -3.52 -5.59 -9.00
C LEU A 16 -4.72 -5.78 -8.07
N THR A 17 -4.69 -5.10 -6.92
CA THR A 17 -5.75 -5.17 -5.90
C THR A 17 -6.54 -3.87 -5.79
N GLY A 18 -6.02 -2.75 -6.28
CA GLY A 18 -6.83 -1.53 -6.33
C GLY A 18 -6.22 -0.36 -7.08
N VAL A 19 -7.11 0.56 -7.44
CA VAL A 19 -6.87 1.83 -8.11
C VAL A 19 -7.49 2.95 -7.27
N TYR A 20 -6.66 3.85 -6.77
CA TYR A 20 -7.07 4.92 -5.87
C TYR A 20 -6.78 6.27 -6.51
N LYS A 21 -7.83 7.06 -6.71
CA LYS A 21 -7.76 8.35 -7.41
C LYS A 21 -7.80 9.47 -6.40
N ASN A 22 -6.69 10.17 -6.24
CA ASN A 22 -6.66 11.42 -5.49
C ASN A 22 -7.23 12.53 -6.40
N MET A 23 -8.47 12.93 -6.14
CA MET A 23 -9.19 13.92 -6.94
C MET A 23 -8.72 15.36 -6.67
N ARG A 24 -8.02 15.61 -5.55
CA ARG A 24 -7.43 16.92 -5.24
C ARG A 24 -6.14 17.14 -6.01
N THR A 25 -5.31 16.10 -6.16
CA THR A 25 -3.99 16.20 -6.80
C THR A 25 -3.95 15.64 -8.23
N GLY A 26 -5.01 14.95 -8.68
CA GLY A 26 -5.04 14.29 -9.98
C GLY A 26 -4.17 13.03 -10.07
N VAL A 27 -3.68 12.51 -8.94
CA VAL A 27 -2.77 11.36 -8.89
C VAL A 27 -3.55 10.03 -8.81
N LEU A 28 -3.12 9.05 -9.59
CA LEU A 28 -3.60 7.67 -9.51
C LEU A 28 -2.56 6.78 -8.80
N SER A 29 -2.98 6.07 -7.76
CA SER A 29 -2.17 5.05 -7.10
C SER A 29 -2.69 3.66 -7.48
N LEU A 30 -1.79 2.81 -8.00
CA LEU A 30 -2.06 1.40 -8.31
C LEU A 30 -1.42 0.53 -7.23
N VAL A 31 -2.18 -0.38 -6.63
CA VAL A 31 -1.71 -1.22 -5.54
C VAL A 31 -1.67 -2.68 -5.96
N PHE A 32 -0.49 -3.28 -5.91
CA PHE A 32 -0.26 -4.69 -6.19
C PHE A 32 0.04 -5.42 -4.88
N ARG A 33 -0.52 -6.62 -4.72
CA ARG A 33 -0.16 -7.51 -3.61
C ARG A 33 0.97 -8.42 -4.06
N CYS A 34 2.16 -8.20 -3.52
CA CYS A 34 3.34 -8.99 -3.84
C CYS A 34 3.75 -9.88 -2.67
N ALA A 35 4.60 -10.88 -2.93
CA ALA A 35 5.22 -11.69 -1.91
C ALA A 35 6.73 -11.43 -1.89
N ALA A 36 7.30 -11.17 -0.70
CA ALA A 36 8.74 -11.09 -0.53
C ALA A 36 9.36 -12.49 -0.74
N LEU A 37 10.41 -12.59 -1.57
CA LEU A 37 11.06 -13.86 -1.92
C LEU A 37 12.31 -14.15 -1.08
N ALA A 38 12.90 -13.15 -0.43
CA ALA A 38 14.02 -13.30 0.50
C ALA A 38 14.04 -12.13 1.49
N HIS A 39 14.47 -12.35 2.75
CA HIS A 39 14.70 -11.27 3.70
C HIS A 39 16.02 -10.57 3.35
N THR A 40 16.01 -9.75 2.30
CA THR A 40 17.14 -8.87 2.03
C THR A 40 17.11 -7.73 3.04
N GLU A 41 18.25 -7.38 3.63
CA GLU A 41 18.32 -6.21 4.51
C GLU A 41 17.82 -4.98 3.76
N THR A 42 16.82 -4.33 4.34
CA THR A 42 16.21 -3.14 3.79
C THR A 42 17.11 -1.96 4.11
N THR A 43 17.82 -1.45 3.12
CA THR A 43 18.73 -0.31 3.32
C THR A 43 17.98 1.01 3.24
N PRO A 44 18.01 1.85 4.29
CA PRO A 44 17.45 3.20 4.23
C PRO A 44 18.04 4.04 3.10
N SER A 45 17.24 4.95 2.58
CA SER A 45 17.65 5.96 1.61
C SER A 45 17.13 7.34 2.03
N ALA A 46 17.54 8.39 1.32
CA ALA A 46 17.01 9.74 1.55
C ALA A 46 15.49 9.83 1.32
N GLU A 47 14.95 9.01 0.43
CA GLU A 47 13.50 8.95 0.13
C GLU A 47 12.75 7.99 1.05
N THR A 48 13.44 7.03 1.67
CA THR A 48 12.85 6.01 2.56
C THR A 48 13.80 5.79 3.75
N PRO A 49 13.71 6.65 4.78
CA PRO A 49 14.66 6.65 5.89
C PRO A 49 14.51 5.46 6.84
N GLU A 50 13.36 4.78 6.78
CA GLU A 50 13.07 3.61 7.62
C GLU A 50 12.15 2.65 6.86
N VAL A 51 12.39 1.36 7.05
CA VAL A 51 11.50 0.29 6.57
C VAL A 51 11.26 -0.68 7.71
N MET A 52 10.00 -1.05 7.89
CA MET A 52 9.61 -2.00 8.90
C MET A 52 8.53 -2.95 8.40
N TRP A 53 8.56 -4.15 8.96
CA TRP A 53 7.66 -5.24 8.69
C TRP A 53 6.63 -5.30 9.84
N LEU A 54 5.39 -4.87 9.56
CA LEU A 54 4.33 -4.76 10.56
C LEU A 54 3.24 -5.84 10.44
N PRO A 55 2.66 -6.32 11.56
CA PRO A 55 1.37 -6.99 11.56
C PRO A 55 0.31 -6.14 10.84
N PHE A 56 -0.66 -6.81 10.20
CA PHE A 56 -1.70 -6.13 9.41
C PHE A 56 -2.43 -5.03 10.17
N THR A 57 -2.85 -5.29 11.42
CA THR A 57 -3.58 -4.32 12.26
C THR A 57 -2.75 -3.07 12.56
N ASP A 58 -1.46 -3.26 12.77
CA ASP A 58 -0.53 -2.19 13.13
C ASP A 58 -0.27 -1.33 11.89
N ALA A 59 -0.08 -1.98 10.73
CA ALA A 59 0.08 -1.30 9.45
C ALA A 59 -1.11 -0.39 9.10
N LEU A 60 -2.35 -0.79 9.43
CA LEU A 60 -3.53 0.04 9.25
C LEU A 60 -3.53 1.30 10.15
N SER A 61 -2.88 1.21 11.31
CA SER A 61 -2.83 2.29 12.31
C SER A 61 -1.66 3.25 12.10
N CYS A 62 -0.61 2.81 11.40
CA CYS A 62 0.59 3.61 11.12
C CYS A 62 0.43 4.61 9.95
N VAL A 63 -0.67 4.55 9.21
CA VAL A 63 -0.90 5.40 8.03
C VAL A 63 -2.15 6.25 8.19
N HIS A 64 -2.23 7.35 7.42
CA HIS A 64 -3.43 8.17 7.38
C HIS A 64 -4.67 7.31 6.99
N PRO A 65 -5.85 7.50 7.61
CA PRO A 65 -7.02 6.62 7.41
C PRO A 65 -7.41 6.41 5.94
N VAL A 66 -7.29 7.44 5.10
CA VAL A 66 -7.58 7.35 3.66
C VAL A 66 -6.62 6.42 2.90
N TYR A 67 -5.43 6.17 3.43
CA TYR A 67 -4.43 5.27 2.87
C TYR A 67 -4.52 3.88 3.50
N ALA A 68 -5.00 3.75 4.73
CA ALA A 68 -5.25 2.46 5.39
C ALA A 68 -6.21 1.58 4.57
N ILE A 69 -7.21 2.18 3.91
CA ILE A 69 -8.12 1.44 3.02
C ILE A 69 -7.39 0.68 1.90
N ARG A 70 -6.25 1.23 1.41
CA ARG A 70 -5.45 0.61 0.35
C ARG A 70 -4.83 -0.70 0.81
N ILE A 71 -4.35 -0.70 2.06
CA ILE A 71 -3.80 -1.88 2.72
C ILE A 71 -4.91 -2.89 2.99
N ALA A 72 -6.04 -2.43 3.54
CA ALA A 72 -7.17 -3.31 3.85
C ALA A 72 -7.71 -4.01 2.60
N ASP A 73 -7.96 -3.27 1.53
CA ASP A 73 -8.43 -3.79 0.25
C ASP A 73 -7.44 -4.77 -0.38
N ALA A 74 -6.13 -4.54 -0.25
CA ALA A 74 -5.11 -5.45 -0.78
C ALA A 74 -5.15 -6.86 -0.15
N PHE A 75 -5.71 -7.00 1.05
CA PHE A 75 -5.84 -8.29 1.74
C PHE A 75 -7.15 -9.01 1.42
N ARG A 76 -8.08 -8.34 0.73
CA ARG A 76 -9.37 -8.90 0.34
C ARG A 76 -9.28 -9.64 -1.01
N PRO A 77 -10.07 -10.70 -1.21
CA PRO A 77 -10.04 -11.47 -2.45
C PRO A 77 -10.83 -10.82 -3.61
N ASP A 78 -11.69 -9.83 -3.34
CA ASP A 78 -12.69 -9.29 -4.28
C ASP A 78 -12.24 -8.02 -5.04
N GLY A 79 -10.94 -7.80 -5.18
CA GLY A 79 -10.38 -6.71 -5.99
C GLY A 79 -10.36 -6.99 -7.51
N PRO A 80 -9.91 -6.02 -8.34
CA PRO A 80 -9.35 -4.74 -7.93
C PRO A 80 -10.40 -3.71 -7.53
N PHE A 81 -10.22 -3.08 -6.37
CA PHE A 81 -11.10 -2.00 -5.91
C PHE A 81 -10.80 -0.70 -6.61
N VAL A 82 -11.82 0.08 -6.99
CA VAL A 82 -11.64 1.43 -7.53
C VAL A 82 -12.26 2.43 -6.57
N ARG A 83 -11.46 3.38 -6.06
CA ARG A 83 -11.93 4.36 -5.08
C ARG A 83 -11.48 5.78 -5.41
N LEU A 84 -12.32 6.73 -5.04
CA LEU A 84 -12.04 8.17 -5.11
C LEU A 84 -11.72 8.69 -3.70
N HIS A 85 -10.75 9.58 -3.59
CA HIS A 85 -10.44 10.27 -2.35
C HIS A 85 -9.86 11.67 -2.61
N ASP A 86 -9.86 12.53 -1.59
CA ASP A 86 -9.26 13.87 -1.66
C ASP A 86 -7.90 13.98 -0.93
N GLY A 87 -7.44 12.86 -0.34
CA GLY A 87 -6.23 12.82 0.49
C GLY A 87 -6.52 12.83 1.98
N ASP A 88 -7.77 13.12 2.37
CA ASP A 88 -8.21 13.11 3.76
C ASP A 88 -9.29 12.04 3.99
N ARG A 89 -10.19 11.88 3.03
CA ARG A 89 -11.33 10.95 3.11
C ARG A 89 -11.67 10.34 1.76
N LEU A 90 -12.39 9.23 1.81
CA LEU A 90 -13.04 8.67 0.62
C LEU A 90 -14.15 9.60 0.14
N LEU A 91 -14.31 9.67 -1.17
CA LEU A 91 -15.42 10.36 -1.81
C LEU A 91 -16.42 9.32 -2.30
N VAL A 92 -17.70 9.67 -2.24
CA VAL A 92 -18.75 8.88 -2.89
C VAL A 92 -18.62 9.15 -4.39
N GLY A 93 -18.46 8.08 -5.17
CA GLY A 93 -18.47 8.11 -6.63
C GLY A 93 -19.86 7.87 -7.17
#